data_AF-A0A960L6V3-F1
#
_entry.id   AF-A0A960L6V3-F1
#
_cell.length_a   1.000
_cell.length_b   1.000
_cell.length_c   1.000
_cell.angle_alpha   90.00
_cell.angle_beta   90.00
_cell.angle_gamma   90.00
#
_symmetry.space_group_name_H-M   'P 1'
#
loop_
_entity.id
_entity.type
_entity.pdbx_description
1 polymer ?
#
loop_
_entity_poly.entity_id
_entity_poly.type
_entity_poly.pdbx_seq_one_letter_code
_entity_poly.pdbx_strand_id
1 'polypeptide(L)' 'MLMPKKVKHRKQQRGRMRGVAKGGTTIAFGDYALQALECGYVTARQIEAARIAITRHIKRGGKVWIRIF' A
#
# COMPACT_ATOMS: atom_id res chain seq x y z
N MET A 1 3.20 11.59 5.18
CA MET A 1 2.54 10.54 5.98
C MET A 1 1.11 10.41 5.49
N LEU A 2 0.74 9.25 4.95
CA LEU A 2 -0.62 8.97 4.48
C LEU A 2 -1.54 8.83 5.69
N MET A 3 -2.52 9.73 5.80
CA MET A 3 -3.54 9.71 6.84
C MET A 3 -4.80 10.41 6.29
N PRO A 4 -6.01 9.91 6.59
CA PRO A 4 -7.23 10.59 6.19
C PRO A 4 -7.35 11.96 6.88
N LYS A 5 -7.78 12.97 6.12
CA LYS A 5 -7.96 14.35 6.63
C LYS A 5 -8.99 14.44 7.77
N LYS A 6 -10.06 13.64 7.70
CA LYS A 6 -11.13 13.59 8.70
C LYS A 6 -11.56 12.14 8.90
N VAL A 7 -11.68 11.73 10.16
CA VAL A 7 -12.24 10.41 10.53
C VAL A 7 -13.46 10.63 11.41
N LYS A 8 -14.50 9.81 11.21
CA LYS A 8 -15.73 9.87 12.02
C LYS A 8 -15.47 9.48 13.48
N HIS A 9 -14.61 8.48 13.70
CA HIS A 9 -14.22 8.01 15.03
C HIS A 9 -12.69 7.89 15.11
N ARG A 10 -12.10 8.44 16.18
CA ARG A 10 -10.63 8.45 16.38
C ARG A 10 -10.07 7.11 16.87
N LYS A 11 -10.88 6.31 17.59
CA LYS A 11 -10.50 5.00 18.11
C LYS A 11 -11.27 3.93 17.36
N GLN A 12 -10.56 2.92 16.89
CA GLN A 12 -11.11 1.76 16.18
C GLN A 12 -10.49 0.49 16.76
N GLN A 13 -11.25 -0.60 16.75
CA GLN A 13 -10.71 -1.93 17.05
C GLN A 13 -9.87 -2.39 15.86
N ARG A 14 -8.78 -3.13 16.11
CA ARG A 14 -7.86 -3.57 15.05
C ARG A 14 -8.48 -4.59 14.07
N GLY A 15 -9.51 -5.32 14.48
CA GLY A 15 -10.07 -6.42 13.70
C GLY A 15 -9.11 -7.61 13.61
N ARG A 16 -9.42 -8.56 12.71
CA ARG A 16 -8.63 -9.79 12.50
C ARG A 16 -8.40 -10.00 11.00
N MET A 17 -7.15 -10.17 10.61
CA MET A 17 -6.79 -10.56 9.23
C MET A 17 -6.98 -12.07 9.08
N ARG A 18 -7.82 -12.49 8.13
CA ARG A 18 -8.06 -13.89 7.79
C ARG A 18 -8.34 -14.00 6.29
N GLY A 19 -7.88 -15.10 5.70
CA GLY A 19 -8.18 -15.44 4.31
C GLY A 19 -7.40 -14.62 3.28
N VAL A 20 -7.87 -14.70 2.03
CA VAL A 20 -7.27 -14.05 0.85
C VAL A 20 -7.85 -12.66 0.61
N ALA A 21 -7.17 -11.86 -0.22
CA ALA A 21 -7.63 -10.53 -0.58
C ALA A 21 -9.01 -10.58 -1.28
N LYS A 22 -9.93 -9.70 -0.86
CA LYS A 22 -11.26 -9.55 -1.47
C LYS A 22 -11.19 -8.92 -2.87
N GLY A 23 -10.15 -8.15 -3.17
CA GLY A 23 -9.98 -7.43 -4.43
C GLY A 23 -8.57 -6.85 -4.58
N GLY A 24 -8.31 -6.22 -5.74
CA GLY A 24 -6.97 -5.72 -6.07
C GLY A 24 -5.99 -6.83 -6.47
N THR A 25 -6.49 -8.00 -6.86
CA THR A 25 -5.71 -9.20 -7.20
C THR A 25 -5.17 -9.19 -8.63
N THR A 26 -5.57 -8.23 -9.46
CA THR A 26 -5.10 -8.06 -10.85
C THR A 26 -4.30 -6.77 -10.99
N ILE A 27 -3.40 -6.72 -11.98
CA ILE A 27 -2.65 -5.52 -12.34
C ILE A 27 -3.61 -4.57 -13.08
N ALA A 28 -3.99 -3.47 -12.44
CA ALA A 28 -4.90 -2.48 -13.03
C ALA A 28 -4.16 -1.38 -13.81
N PHE A 29 -2.91 -1.10 -13.45
CA PHE A 29 -2.10 -0.03 -14.03
C PHE A 29 -0.64 -0.48 -14.14
N GLY A 30 0.03 0.01 -15.19
CA GLY A 30 1.43 -0.31 -15.46
C GLY A 30 1.64 -1.74 -15.92
N ASP A 31 2.89 -2.07 -16.19
CA ASP A 31 3.28 -3.36 -16.75
C ASP A 31 3.72 -4.37 -15.68
N TYR A 32 4.13 -3.86 -14.50
CA TYR A 32 4.68 -4.66 -13.39
C TYR A 32 4.00 -4.32 -12.07
N ALA A 33 3.85 -5.31 -11.19
CA ALA A 33 3.25 -5.15 -9.88
C ALA A 33 3.93 -6.02 -8.80
N LEU A 34 3.71 -5.66 -7.55
CA LEU A 34 4.12 -6.42 -6.38
C LEU A 34 2.87 -7.01 -5.70
N GLN A 35 2.85 -8.32 -5.52
CA GLN A 35 1.76 -9.03 -4.85
C GLN A 35 2.24 -9.59 -3.51
N ALA A 36 1.45 -9.37 -2.45
CA ALA A 36 1.70 -9.96 -1.14
C ALA A 36 1.24 -11.43 -1.14
N LEU A 37 2.07 -12.31 -0.58
CA LEU A 37 1.73 -13.73 -0.39
C LEU A 37 1.15 -14.02 1.00
N GLU A 38 1.45 -13.15 1.96
CA GLU A 38 1.03 -13.29 3.35
C GLU A 38 0.26 -12.07 3.84
N CYS A 39 -0.56 -12.26 4.88
CA CYS A 39 -1.29 -11.16 5.51
C CYS A 39 -0.40 -10.41 6.50
N GLY A 40 -0.49 -9.08 6.51
CA GLY A 40 0.25 -8.24 7.44
C GLY A 40 -0.28 -6.81 7.49
N TYR A 41 -0.04 -6.14 8.61
CA TYR A 41 -0.31 -4.70 8.72
C TYR A 41 0.84 -3.92 8.09
N VAL A 42 0.50 -3.00 7.20
CA VAL A 42 1.47 -2.10 6.56
C VAL A 42 1.21 -0.69 7.03
N THR A 43 2.24 -0.04 7.57
CA THR A 43 2.16 1.33 8.09
C THR A 43 2.48 2.35 7.00
N ALA A 44 1.95 3.57 7.15
CA ALA A 44 2.26 4.67 6.23
C ALA A 44 3.77 4.97 6.09
N ARG A 45 4.57 4.71 7.15
CA ARG A 45 6.03 4.87 7.12
C ARG A 45 6.70 3.82 6.22
N GLN A 46 6.24 2.57 6.27
CA GLN A 46 6.76 1.50 5.41
C GLN A 46 6.41 1.74 3.94
N ILE A 47 5.18 2.19 3.66
CA ILE A 47 4.76 2.56 2.30
C ILE A 47 5.66 3.68 1.75
N GLU A 48 5.92 4.71 2.55
CA GLU A 48 6.76 5.83 2.12
C GLU A 48 8.23 5.41 1.92
N ALA A 49 8.76 4.57 2.81
CA ALA A 49 10.11 4.02 2.65
C ALA A 49 10.24 3.21 1.35
N ALA A 50 9.27 2.33 1.06
CA ALA A 50 9.25 1.54 -0.17
C ALA A 50 9.12 2.43 -1.41
N ARG A 51 8.23 3.42 -1.40
CA ARG A 51 8.06 4.39 -2.50
C ARG A 51 9.36 5.14 -2.78
N ILE A 52 10.02 5.66 -1.74
CA ILE A 52 11.29 6.37 -1.87
C ILE A 52 12.37 5.45 -2.45
N ALA A 53 12.48 4.22 -1.96
CA ALA A 53 13.45 3.24 -2.44
C ALA A 53 13.28 2.96 -3.94
N ILE A 54 12.05 2.63 -4.38
CA ILE A 54 11.73 2.37 -5.79
C ILE A 54 12.02 3.60 -6.64
N THR A 55 11.53 4.77 -6.22
CA THR A 55 11.68 6.02 -6.99
C THR A 55 13.15 6.43 -7.14
N ARG A 56 13.99 6.17 -6.11
CA ARG A 56 15.43 6.42 -6.20
C ARG A 56 16.15 5.44 -7.11
N HIS A 57 15.77 4.16 -7.05
CA HIS A 57 16.38 3.11 -7.87
C HIS A 57 16.17 3.36 -9.37
N ILE A 58 14.97 3.78 -9.76
CA ILE A 58 14.63 4.13 -11.15
C ILE A 58 15.10 5.54 -11.54
N LYS A 59 15.92 6.20 -10.70
CA LYS A 59 16.42 7.58 -10.91
C LYS A 59 15.29 8.60 -11.18
N ARG A 60 14.14 8.41 -10.53
CA ARG A 60 12.91 9.20 -10.73
C ARG A 60 12.31 9.12 -12.14
N GLY A 61 12.75 8.18 -12.97
CA GLY A 61 12.15 7.88 -14.26
C GLY A 61 10.99 6.89 -14.13
N GLY A 62 9.94 7.05 -14.93
CA GLY A 62 8.77 6.18 -14.91
C GLY A 62 7.69 6.58 -13.89
N LYS A 63 6.55 5.88 -13.94
CA LYS A 63 5.39 6.11 -13.06
C LYS A 63 5.25 4.95 -12.09
N VAL A 64 4.96 5.26 -10.84
CA VAL A 64 4.74 4.29 -9.76
C VAL A 64 3.38 4.54 -9.14
N TRP A 65 2.58 3.50 -8.99
CA TRP A 65 1.26 3.56 -8.38
C TRP A 65 1.27 2.86 -7.01
N ILE A 66 0.75 3.55 -5.99
CA ILE A 66 0.47 2.96 -4.67
C ILE A 66 -1.01 2.54 -4.66
N ARG A 67 -1.28 1.26 -4.41
CA ARG A 67 -2.65 0.68 -4.46
C ARG A 67 -3.25 0.39 -3.07
N ILE A 68 -2.61 0.86 -2.01
CA ILE A 68 -3.06 0.73 -0.61
C ILE A 68 -3.02 2.09 0.10
N PHE A 69 -3.86 2.28 1.12
CA PHE A 69 -3.95 3.52 1.91
C PHE A 69 -4.11 3.20 3.39
#